data_AF-A0A2D5X5P1-F1
#
_entry.id   AF-A0A2D5X5P1-F1
#
_cell.length_a   1.000
_cell.length_b   1.000
_cell.length_c   1.000
_cell.angle_alpha   90.00
_cell.angle_beta   90.00
_cell.angle_gamma   90.00
#
_symmetry.space_group_name_H-M   'P 1'
#
loop_
_entity.id
_entity.type
_entity.pdbx_description
1 polymer ?
#
loop_
_entity_poly.entity_id
_entity_poly.type
_entity_poly.pdbx_seq_one_letter_code
_entity_poly.pdbx_strand_id
1 'polypeptide(L)'
;MAGFIEKFKKYPWVALVLSVRSEYKEGILINLQQDIEDGIVSEVRHYGFQSNVFEAVRSFFEYYQLALPKEPLLTQEFTNPLFLKIYCEYRKHAQTDDFAMVLTEVFDNYFSSINAKIANEFGYRPALNYVQKILNKLAEEIFRNNTQSLTYEDAIQVVDAHTYSLNADIFLQVLIDENLLTSYKNQRDNSEILYFSYERFYDYLTANFICDDNTTTKGLEISLNCNKFSVMYKSQQLSQGALSILSVLIPIKFKVELFELLDKDNIYQNYSFGLAFIDGLYWRDRSNFDFNKCKDYINNGLLRYDDLFAKLIDLQYKVAGKENHPLNANKLHEWLSKYSLADRDAFWTTHISSGYLGEESAIYTLIDWAKKQGFSESLTGTSRYLVAVALSWVFTTSNIKLRDNATIALTRLLQNHIHVAVQLLSTFQQVDDPYVLERVLASVYGAILSSQSHEAINEISSF
;
A
#
# COMPACT_ATOMS: atom_id res chain seq x y z
N MET A 1 -2.80 24.21 26.89
CA MET A 1 -2.52 22.81 27.25
C MET A 1 -1.63 22.69 28.49
N ALA A 2 -0.52 23.42 28.60
CA ALA A 2 0.35 23.42 29.78
C ALA A 2 -0.39 23.66 31.12
N GLY A 3 -1.22 24.71 31.19
CA GLY A 3 -2.04 24.97 32.39
C GLY A 3 -3.13 23.93 32.68
N PHE A 4 -3.46 23.05 31.73
CA PHE A 4 -4.35 21.92 31.97
C PHE A 4 -3.55 20.77 32.62
N ILE A 5 -2.36 20.47 32.11
CA ILE A 5 -1.48 19.41 32.64
C ILE A 5 -1.05 19.73 34.09
N GLU A 6 -0.69 20.97 34.38
CA GLU A 6 -0.33 21.44 35.74
C GLU A 6 -1.46 21.25 36.76
N LYS A 7 -2.72 21.26 36.35
CA LYS A 7 -3.84 20.98 37.26
C LYS A 7 -3.87 19.51 37.67
N PHE A 8 -3.49 18.60 36.78
CA PHE A 8 -3.49 17.16 37.04
C PHE A 8 -2.31 16.71 37.90
N LYS A 9 -1.14 17.39 37.81
CA LYS A 9 0.02 17.11 38.67
C LYS A 9 -0.27 17.17 40.18
N LYS A 10 -1.32 17.90 40.59
CA LYS A 10 -1.75 18.02 41.99
C LYS A 10 -2.44 16.76 42.54
N TYR A 11 -2.79 15.80 41.68
CA TYR A 11 -3.53 14.59 42.04
C TYR A 11 -2.66 13.34 41.80
N PRO A 12 -1.94 12.85 42.82
CA PRO A 12 -0.94 11.78 42.65
C PRO A 12 -1.51 10.42 42.24
N TRP A 13 -2.84 10.26 42.30
CA TRP A 13 -3.54 9.02 41.96
C TRP A 13 -4.33 9.10 40.65
N VAL A 14 -4.17 10.20 39.88
CA VAL A 14 -4.87 10.41 38.61
C VAL A 14 -3.85 10.47 37.48
N ALA A 15 -3.96 9.55 36.52
CA ALA A 15 -3.17 9.58 35.30
C ALA A 15 -3.89 10.38 34.21
N LEU A 16 -3.14 11.21 33.48
CA LEU A 16 -3.64 11.95 32.32
C LEU A 16 -3.07 11.32 31.04
N VAL A 17 -3.94 10.89 30.13
CA VAL A 17 -3.58 10.41 28.80
C VAL A 17 -4.08 11.40 27.77
N LEU A 18 -3.19 11.88 26.90
CA LEU A 18 -3.51 12.82 25.84
C LEU A 18 -3.17 12.19 24.48
N SER A 19 -4.10 12.23 23.53
CA SER A 19 -3.79 11.99 22.13
C SER A 19 -3.42 13.32 21.46
N VAL A 20 -2.25 13.34 20.81
CA VAL A 20 -1.70 14.54 20.18
C VAL A 20 -1.27 14.18 18.76
N ARG A 21 -1.71 14.96 17.76
CA ARG A 21 -1.19 14.85 16.40
C ARG A 21 0.27 15.32 16.36
N SER A 22 1.10 14.62 15.61
CA SER A 22 2.53 14.89 15.43
C SER A 22 2.86 16.35 15.11
N GLU A 23 2.00 17.00 14.34
CA GLU A 23 2.11 18.39 13.88
C GLU A 23 2.02 19.40 15.03
N TYR A 24 1.30 19.05 16.10
CA TYR A 24 1.19 19.88 17.31
C TYR A 24 2.21 19.50 18.39
N LYS A 25 3.01 18.45 18.15
CA LYS A 25 3.94 17.89 19.14
C LYS A 25 4.92 18.95 19.64
N GLU A 26 5.62 19.64 18.75
CA GLU A 26 6.64 20.62 19.16
C GLU A 26 6.06 21.73 20.05
N GLY A 27 4.91 22.31 19.67
CA GLY A 27 4.26 23.36 20.45
C GLY A 27 3.75 22.90 21.82
N ILE A 28 3.34 21.64 21.95
CA ILE A 28 2.90 21.06 23.22
C ILE A 28 4.10 20.66 24.08
N LEU A 29 5.10 20.02 23.48
CA LEU A 29 6.25 19.44 24.18
C LEU A 29 7.23 20.47 24.72
N ILE A 30 7.35 21.65 24.12
CA ILE A 30 8.20 22.74 24.65
C ILE A 30 7.92 23.01 26.14
N ASN A 31 6.66 22.86 26.58
CA ASN A 31 6.27 23.11 27.96
C ASN A 31 6.36 21.88 28.87
N LEU A 32 6.73 20.71 28.34
CA LEU A 32 6.74 19.41 29.03
C LEU A 32 8.10 18.72 28.97
N GLN A 33 9.10 19.34 28.33
CA GLN A 33 10.38 18.71 28.06
C GLN A 33 11.11 18.27 29.35
N GLN A 34 11.10 19.12 30.38
CA GLN A 34 11.66 18.77 31.69
C GLN A 34 10.90 17.60 32.34
N ASP A 35 9.57 17.56 32.24
CA ASP A 35 8.76 16.46 32.80
C ASP A 35 9.01 15.14 32.07
N ILE A 36 9.36 15.18 30.80
CA ILE A 36 9.75 13.99 30.02
C ILE A 36 11.14 13.52 30.46
N GLU A 37 12.10 14.43 30.61
CA GLU A 37 13.46 14.12 31.08
C GLU A 37 13.45 13.56 32.51
N ASP A 38 12.59 14.10 33.37
CA ASP A 38 12.40 13.64 34.76
C ASP A 38 11.58 12.34 34.86
N GLY A 39 11.09 11.80 33.73
CA GLY A 39 10.33 10.55 33.68
C GLY A 39 8.89 10.64 34.21
N ILE A 40 8.37 11.86 34.40
CA ILE A 40 7.00 12.14 34.84
C ILE A 40 6.01 11.93 33.68
N VAL A 41 6.42 12.25 32.44
CA VAL A 41 5.58 12.13 31.24
C VAL A 41 6.10 11.06 30.29
N SER A 42 5.25 10.05 30.05
CA SER A 42 5.30 9.03 29.00
C SER A 42 5.07 9.55 27.58
N GLU A 43 6.02 9.46 26.63
CA GLU A 43 5.67 9.56 25.20
C GLU A 43 5.48 8.17 24.59
N VAL A 44 4.33 7.95 23.95
CA VAL A 44 4.07 6.75 23.15
C VAL A 44 3.60 7.18 21.76
N ARG A 45 4.37 6.79 20.73
CA ARG A 45 3.96 6.99 19.34
C ARG A 45 3.07 5.85 18.88
N HIS A 46 1.90 6.18 18.34
CA HIS A 46 0.98 5.21 17.78
C HIS A 46 1.26 5.01 16.28
N TYR A 47 1.61 3.79 15.87
CA TYR A 47 1.99 3.44 14.50
C TYR A 47 0.85 2.77 13.70
N GLY A 48 -0.39 2.90 14.15
CA GLY A 48 -1.52 2.22 13.54
C GLY A 48 -1.44 0.71 13.80
N PHE A 49 -1.66 -0.08 12.75
CA PHE A 49 -1.62 -1.55 12.80
C PHE A 49 -0.29 -2.14 12.32
N GLN A 50 0.79 -1.36 12.26
CA GLN A 50 2.11 -1.82 11.78
C GLN A 50 2.58 -3.12 12.46
N SER A 51 2.30 -3.31 13.75
CA SER A 51 2.70 -4.50 14.51
C SER A 51 1.65 -5.61 14.59
N ASN A 52 0.42 -5.39 14.12
CA ASN A 52 -0.71 -6.32 14.29
C ASN A 52 -1.72 -6.28 13.12
N VAL A 53 -1.23 -6.01 11.90
CA VAL A 53 -2.07 -5.81 10.71
C VAL A 53 -3.01 -6.98 10.44
N PHE A 54 -2.57 -8.22 10.67
CA PHE A 54 -3.41 -9.40 10.44
C PHE A 54 -4.58 -9.50 11.42
N GLU A 55 -4.31 -9.26 12.71
CA GLU A 55 -5.33 -9.22 13.76
C GLU A 55 -6.33 -8.09 13.51
N ALA A 56 -5.84 -6.93 13.07
CA ALA A 56 -6.68 -5.80 12.69
C ALA A 56 -7.57 -6.14 11.49
N VAL A 57 -7.00 -6.65 10.39
CA VAL A 57 -7.75 -7.08 9.19
C VAL A 57 -8.83 -8.09 9.56
N ARG A 58 -8.49 -9.12 10.36
CA ARG A 58 -9.47 -10.12 10.81
C ARG A 58 -10.62 -9.47 11.57
N SER A 59 -10.30 -8.62 12.55
CA SER A 59 -11.30 -8.00 13.42
C SER A 59 -12.21 -7.05 12.66
N PHE A 60 -11.65 -6.28 11.71
CA PHE A 60 -12.43 -5.42 10.82
C PHE A 60 -13.34 -6.25 9.91
N PHE A 61 -12.80 -7.28 9.26
CA PHE A 61 -13.58 -8.09 8.34
C PHE A 61 -14.73 -8.79 9.06
N GLU A 62 -14.50 -9.30 10.28
CA GLU A 62 -15.55 -9.86 11.14
C GLU A 62 -16.63 -8.81 11.49
N TYR A 63 -16.23 -7.61 11.93
CA TYR A 63 -17.18 -6.53 12.25
C TYR A 63 -18.02 -6.11 11.03
N TYR A 64 -17.40 -6.00 9.86
CA TYR A 64 -18.08 -5.64 8.61
C TYR A 64 -18.77 -6.84 7.93
N GLN A 65 -18.69 -8.05 8.50
CA GLN A 65 -19.26 -9.30 7.97
C GLN A 65 -18.71 -9.66 6.57
N LEU A 66 -17.42 -9.44 6.35
CA LEU A 66 -16.69 -9.76 5.14
C LEU A 66 -16.01 -11.13 5.26
N ALA A 67 -15.99 -11.90 4.17
CA ALA A 67 -15.20 -13.13 4.11
C ALA A 67 -13.70 -12.82 4.20
N LEU A 68 -12.92 -13.73 4.81
CA LEU A 68 -11.47 -13.61 4.80
C LEU A 68 -10.91 -13.71 3.37
N PRO A 69 -9.78 -13.05 3.08
CA PRO A 69 -9.19 -13.05 1.75
C PRO A 69 -8.85 -14.45 1.24
N LYS A 70 -9.12 -14.70 -0.04
CA LYS A 70 -8.74 -15.94 -0.75
C LYS A 70 -7.32 -15.88 -1.35
N GLU A 71 -6.64 -14.76 -1.15
CA GLU A 71 -5.24 -14.49 -1.51
C GLU A 71 -4.58 -13.59 -0.43
N PRO A 72 -3.25 -13.58 -0.29
CA PRO A 72 -2.58 -12.72 0.71
C PRO A 72 -2.81 -11.23 0.44
N LEU A 73 -3.33 -10.49 1.43
CA LEU A 73 -3.49 -9.03 1.38
C LEU A 73 -2.34 -8.34 2.13
N LEU A 74 -1.19 -8.21 1.47
CA LEU A 74 0.04 -7.66 2.06
C LEU A 74 0.25 -6.16 1.76
N THR A 75 -0.84 -5.38 1.76
CA THR A 75 -0.82 -3.94 1.46
C THR A 75 -0.39 -3.14 2.69
N GLN A 76 0.56 -2.22 2.55
CA GLN A 76 1.01 -1.39 3.68
C GLN A 76 -0.08 -0.40 4.11
N GLU A 77 -1.01 -0.06 3.21
CA GLU A 77 -2.14 0.82 3.46
C GLU A 77 -3.06 0.29 4.57
N PHE A 78 -3.11 -1.03 4.80
CA PHE A 78 -3.87 -1.63 5.89
C PHE A 78 -3.25 -1.42 7.27
N THR A 79 -2.00 -0.94 7.35
CA THR A 79 -1.43 -0.46 8.62
C THR A 79 -2.10 0.84 9.08
N ASN A 80 -2.74 1.60 8.17
CA ASN A 80 -3.50 2.79 8.51
C ASN A 80 -4.96 2.40 8.85
N PRO A 81 -5.42 2.64 10.10
CA PRO A 81 -6.78 2.28 10.49
C PRO A 81 -7.88 2.97 9.69
N LEU A 82 -7.67 4.21 9.26
CA LEU A 82 -8.63 4.95 8.44
C LEU A 82 -8.77 4.28 7.08
N PHE A 83 -7.67 3.91 6.43
CA PHE A 83 -7.72 3.23 5.14
C PHE A 83 -8.40 1.85 5.25
N LEU A 84 -8.08 1.05 6.27
CA LEU A 84 -8.74 -0.25 6.47
C LEU A 84 -10.25 -0.10 6.69
N LYS A 85 -10.68 0.93 7.45
CA LYS A 85 -12.10 1.28 7.63
C LYS A 85 -12.75 1.60 6.27
N ILE A 86 -12.15 2.51 5.50
CA ILE A 86 -12.64 2.93 4.18
C ILE A 86 -12.80 1.72 3.25
N TYR A 87 -11.78 0.86 3.21
CA TYR A 87 -11.81 -0.36 2.40
C TYR A 87 -12.95 -1.29 2.80
N CYS A 88 -13.17 -1.52 4.10
CA CYS A 88 -14.24 -2.40 4.56
C CYS A 88 -15.63 -1.82 4.29
N GLU A 89 -15.80 -0.50 4.41
CA GLU A 89 -17.05 0.19 4.05
C GLU A 89 -17.35 0.03 2.55
N TYR A 90 -16.34 0.27 1.69
CA TYR A 90 -16.46 0.00 0.25
C TYR A 90 -16.91 -1.44 -0.02
N ARG A 91 -16.24 -2.42 0.58
CA ARG A 91 -16.53 -3.85 0.35
C ARG A 91 -17.91 -4.28 0.78
N LYS A 92 -18.40 -3.75 1.90
CA LYS A 92 -19.75 -4.01 2.38
C LYS A 92 -20.82 -3.58 1.37
N HIS A 93 -20.56 -2.50 0.63
CA HIS A 93 -21.46 -2.00 -0.40
C HIS A 93 -21.30 -2.73 -1.74
N ALA A 94 -20.08 -3.06 -2.15
CA ALA A 94 -19.81 -3.72 -3.43
C ALA A 94 -20.32 -5.17 -3.50
N GLN A 95 -20.41 -5.88 -2.35
CA GLN A 95 -20.84 -7.28 -2.25
C GLN A 95 -20.14 -8.24 -3.23
N THR A 96 -18.86 -8.01 -3.52
CA THR A 96 -18.06 -8.91 -4.35
C THR A 96 -17.12 -9.75 -3.49
N ASP A 97 -16.90 -10.99 -3.91
CA ASP A 97 -15.89 -11.90 -3.36
C ASP A 97 -14.50 -11.69 -3.99
N ASP A 98 -14.39 -10.78 -4.96
CA ASP A 98 -13.13 -10.47 -5.63
C ASP A 98 -12.28 -9.55 -4.77
N PHE A 99 -11.11 -10.01 -4.34
CA PHE A 99 -10.16 -9.25 -3.52
C PHE A 99 -9.22 -8.35 -4.32
N ALA A 100 -9.33 -8.38 -5.66
CA ALA A 100 -8.67 -7.41 -6.53
C ALA A 100 -9.09 -6.00 -6.11
N MET A 101 -8.12 -5.23 -5.60
CA MET A 101 -8.34 -3.88 -5.12
C MET A 101 -7.81 -2.90 -6.15
N VAL A 102 -8.70 -2.07 -6.70
CA VAL A 102 -8.31 -0.91 -7.48
C VAL A 102 -8.36 0.29 -6.55
N LEU A 103 -7.21 0.91 -6.25
CA LEU A 103 -7.10 2.02 -5.30
C LEU A 103 -8.10 3.15 -5.59
N THR A 104 -8.34 3.43 -6.87
CA THR A 104 -9.23 4.50 -7.32
C THR A 104 -10.68 4.22 -6.96
N GLU A 105 -11.13 2.97 -7.08
CA GLU A 105 -12.49 2.55 -6.71
C GLU A 105 -12.71 2.69 -5.20
N VAL A 106 -11.71 2.40 -4.38
CA VAL A 106 -11.82 2.54 -2.92
C VAL A 106 -12.14 3.99 -2.55
N PHE A 107 -11.41 4.96 -3.12
CA PHE A 107 -11.64 6.38 -2.85
C PHE A 107 -12.90 6.94 -3.50
N ASP A 108 -13.19 6.60 -4.75
CA ASP A 108 -14.40 7.07 -5.44
C ASP A 108 -15.66 6.60 -4.73
N ASN A 109 -15.70 5.33 -4.30
CA ASN A 109 -16.84 4.79 -3.56
C ASN A 109 -16.95 5.40 -2.17
N TYR A 110 -15.83 5.65 -1.50
CA TYR A 110 -15.83 6.34 -0.21
C TYR A 110 -16.41 7.75 -0.32
N PHE A 111 -15.92 8.57 -1.26
CA PHE A 111 -16.45 9.91 -1.49
C PHE A 111 -17.91 9.89 -1.92
N SER A 112 -18.31 8.90 -2.72
CA SER A 112 -19.71 8.71 -3.13
C SER A 112 -20.62 8.37 -1.95
N SER A 113 -20.14 7.55 -1.00
CA SER A 113 -20.90 7.19 0.20
C SER A 113 -21.11 8.40 1.12
N ILE A 114 -20.08 9.23 1.30
CA ILE A 114 -20.18 10.48 2.05
C ILE A 114 -21.09 11.47 1.33
N ASN A 115 -20.96 11.59 0.01
CA ASN A 115 -21.84 12.42 -0.79
C ASN A 115 -23.31 12.02 -0.63
N ALA A 116 -23.62 10.73 -0.59
CA ALA A 116 -24.99 10.27 -0.38
C ALA A 116 -25.53 10.67 1.00
N LYS A 117 -24.69 10.59 2.05
CA LYS A 117 -25.03 11.05 3.40
C LYS A 117 -25.28 12.56 3.44
N ILE A 118 -24.34 13.35 2.95
CA ILE A 118 -24.40 14.83 2.96
C ILE A 118 -25.54 15.34 2.06
N ALA A 119 -25.80 14.70 0.92
CA ALA A 119 -26.92 15.03 0.04
C ALA A 119 -28.27 14.98 0.75
N ASN A 120 -28.47 13.97 1.62
CA ASN A 120 -29.70 13.85 2.41
C ASN A 120 -29.82 14.95 3.46
N GLU A 121 -28.70 15.34 4.08
CA GLU A 121 -28.66 16.38 5.12
C GLU A 121 -28.90 17.79 4.54
N PHE A 122 -28.26 18.11 3.42
CA PHE A 122 -28.35 19.43 2.77
C PHE A 122 -29.50 19.52 1.74
N GLY A 123 -30.19 18.42 1.46
CA GLY A 123 -31.35 18.38 0.56
C GLY A 123 -31.01 18.56 -0.92
N TYR A 124 -29.77 18.28 -1.34
CA TYR A 124 -29.40 18.28 -2.77
C TYR A 124 -29.49 16.89 -3.39
N ARG A 125 -29.59 16.80 -4.72
CA ARG A 125 -29.66 15.51 -5.43
C ARG A 125 -28.30 14.79 -5.35
N PRO A 126 -28.21 13.54 -4.85
CA PRO A 126 -26.93 12.82 -4.76
C PRO A 126 -26.14 12.77 -6.08
N ALA A 127 -26.85 12.70 -7.22
CA ALA A 127 -26.24 12.70 -8.56
C ALA A 127 -25.43 13.97 -8.92
N LEU A 128 -25.58 15.07 -8.18
CA LEU A 128 -24.77 16.29 -8.36
C LEU A 128 -23.33 16.11 -7.86
N ASN A 129 -23.09 15.09 -7.01
CA ASN A 129 -21.78 14.69 -6.50
C ASN A 129 -20.92 15.85 -5.99
N TYR A 130 -21.52 16.73 -5.18
CA TYR A 130 -20.84 17.95 -4.72
C TYR A 130 -19.59 17.66 -3.89
N VAL A 131 -19.58 16.59 -3.09
CA VAL A 131 -18.39 16.25 -2.28
C VAL A 131 -17.18 16.03 -3.18
N GLN A 132 -17.24 15.09 -4.13
CA GLN A 132 -16.09 14.79 -4.98
C GLN A 132 -15.74 15.98 -5.89
N LYS A 133 -16.75 16.72 -6.39
CA LYS A 133 -16.53 17.92 -7.20
C LYS A 133 -15.74 18.98 -6.43
N ILE A 134 -16.12 19.25 -5.18
CA ILE A 134 -15.43 20.23 -4.32
C ILE A 134 -14.04 19.73 -3.95
N LEU A 135 -13.88 18.48 -3.52
CA LEU A 135 -12.57 17.92 -3.19
C LEU A 135 -11.60 18.01 -4.39
N ASN A 136 -12.05 17.68 -5.60
CA ASN A 136 -11.24 17.85 -6.81
C ASN A 136 -10.82 19.31 -7.03
N LYS A 137 -11.74 20.27 -6.84
CA LYS A 137 -11.44 21.69 -7.03
C LYS A 137 -10.50 22.25 -5.97
N LEU A 138 -10.65 21.84 -4.71
CA LEU A 138 -9.72 22.21 -3.65
C LEU A 138 -8.32 21.64 -3.94
N ALA A 139 -8.21 20.39 -4.39
CA ALA A 139 -6.92 19.79 -4.76
C ALA A 139 -6.28 20.51 -5.96
N GLU A 140 -7.06 20.85 -6.99
CA GLU A 140 -6.63 21.64 -8.14
C GLU A 140 -6.06 23.00 -7.72
N GLU A 141 -6.75 23.73 -6.85
CA GLU A 141 -6.29 25.04 -6.35
C GLU A 141 -5.02 24.94 -5.50
N ILE A 142 -4.94 23.97 -4.57
CA ILE A 142 -3.74 23.75 -3.75
C ILE A 142 -2.54 23.46 -4.66
N PHE A 143 -2.73 22.54 -5.61
CA PHE A 143 -1.70 22.13 -6.55
C PHE A 143 -1.24 23.33 -7.38
N ARG A 144 -2.16 24.02 -8.09
CA ARG A 144 -1.85 25.15 -8.96
C ARG A 144 -1.13 26.30 -8.24
N ASN A 145 -1.44 26.54 -6.98
CA ASN A 145 -0.79 27.58 -6.18
C ASN A 145 0.57 27.13 -5.59
N ASN A 146 0.97 25.87 -5.80
CA ASN A 146 2.18 25.26 -5.26
C ASN A 146 2.25 25.38 -3.73
N THR A 147 1.12 25.07 -3.07
CA THR A 147 0.94 25.15 -1.61
C THR A 147 0.62 23.77 -1.03
N GLN A 148 0.53 23.67 0.29
CA GLN A 148 0.09 22.46 0.99
C GLN A 148 -1.33 22.57 1.57
N SER A 149 -1.94 23.75 1.46
CA SER A 149 -3.22 24.11 2.10
C SER A 149 -3.82 25.34 1.41
N LEU A 150 -5.11 25.56 1.61
CA LEU A 150 -5.79 26.83 1.26
C LEU A 150 -6.10 27.61 2.53
N THR A 151 -6.37 28.92 2.39
CA THR A 151 -7.09 29.63 3.44
C THR A 151 -8.53 29.11 3.51
N TYR A 152 -9.15 29.17 4.68
CA TYR A 152 -10.54 28.77 4.84
C TYR A 152 -11.47 29.64 3.97
N GLU A 153 -11.14 30.93 3.82
CA GLU A 153 -11.85 31.87 2.96
C GLU A 153 -11.76 31.50 1.47
N ASP A 154 -10.59 31.08 0.97
CA ASP A 154 -10.45 30.63 -0.41
C ASP A 154 -11.25 29.33 -0.64
N ALA A 155 -11.27 28.43 0.34
CA ALA A 155 -12.08 27.22 0.27
C ALA A 155 -13.59 27.52 0.22
N ILE A 156 -14.08 28.51 0.97
CA ILE A 156 -15.47 28.99 0.88
C ILE A 156 -15.77 29.43 -0.56
N GLN A 157 -14.89 30.24 -1.16
CA GLN A 157 -15.08 30.71 -2.54
C GLN A 157 -15.14 29.55 -3.54
N VAL A 158 -14.33 28.51 -3.35
CA VAL A 158 -14.39 27.30 -4.19
C VAL A 158 -15.75 26.62 -4.07
N VAL A 159 -16.31 26.49 -2.86
CA VAL A 159 -17.62 25.86 -2.64
C VAL A 159 -18.75 26.70 -3.26
N ASP A 160 -18.76 28.00 -3.03
CA ASP A 160 -19.76 28.92 -3.58
C ASP A 160 -19.75 28.93 -5.11
N ALA A 161 -18.58 28.87 -5.74
CA ALA A 161 -18.45 28.87 -7.19
C ALA A 161 -18.93 27.56 -7.86
N HIS A 162 -18.97 26.45 -7.11
CA HIS A 162 -19.19 25.12 -7.68
C HIS A 162 -20.42 24.39 -7.16
N THR A 163 -21.13 24.95 -6.18
CA THR A 163 -22.41 24.46 -5.66
C THR A 163 -23.52 25.49 -5.88
N TYR A 164 -24.77 25.09 -5.69
CA TYR A 164 -25.91 26.00 -5.84
C TYR A 164 -26.74 26.01 -4.57
N SER A 165 -26.98 27.21 -4.00
CA SER A 165 -27.83 27.43 -2.83
C SER A 165 -27.43 26.64 -1.57
N LEU A 166 -26.15 26.27 -1.43
CA LEU A 166 -25.60 25.70 -0.21
C LEU A 166 -24.92 26.80 0.61
N ASN A 167 -24.93 26.64 1.94
CA ASN A 167 -24.07 27.44 2.80
C ASN A 167 -22.66 26.81 2.76
N ALA A 168 -21.71 27.49 2.12
CA ALA A 168 -20.35 26.99 1.93
C ALA A 168 -19.62 26.69 3.24
N ASP A 169 -19.79 27.54 4.26
CA ASP A 169 -19.15 27.35 5.57
C ASP A 169 -19.66 26.06 6.24
N ILE A 170 -20.99 25.89 6.31
CA ILE A 170 -21.59 24.67 6.90
C ILE A 170 -21.17 23.43 6.09
N PHE A 171 -21.11 23.53 4.76
CA PHE A 171 -20.68 22.41 3.92
C PHE A 171 -19.22 22.02 4.20
N LEU A 172 -18.31 23.00 4.32
CA LEU A 172 -16.91 22.73 4.69
C LEU A 172 -16.79 22.13 6.09
N GLN A 173 -17.56 22.62 7.07
CA GLN A 173 -17.58 22.04 8.43
C GLN A 173 -17.98 20.57 8.40
N VAL A 174 -18.98 20.20 7.60
CA VAL A 174 -19.37 18.79 7.45
C VAL A 174 -18.27 17.96 6.77
N LEU A 175 -17.55 18.50 5.78
CA LEU A 175 -16.39 17.80 5.21
C LEU A 175 -15.26 17.61 6.24
N ILE A 176 -15.12 18.53 7.19
CA ILE A 176 -14.18 18.41 8.31
C ILE A 176 -14.65 17.32 9.28
N ASP A 177 -15.93 17.31 9.64
CA ASP A 177 -16.52 16.31 10.54
C ASP A 177 -16.47 14.89 9.96
N GLU A 178 -16.61 14.74 8.64
CA GLU A 178 -16.41 13.48 7.92
C GLU A 178 -14.93 13.10 7.71
N ASN A 179 -14.00 13.87 8.30
CA ASN A 179 -12.55 13.66 8.22
C ASN A 179 -12.00 13.64 6.78
N LEU A 180 -12.63 14.34 5.85
CA LEU A 180 -12.09 14.56 4.50
C LEU A 180 -11.08 15.71 4.51
N LEU A 181 -11.38 16.75 5.30
CA LEU A 181 -10.58 17.96 5.45
C LEU A 181 -10.27 18.21 6.93
N THR A 182 -9.20 18.93 7.20
CA THR A 182 -8.85 19.42 8.53
C THR A 182 -8.59 20.92 8.41
N SER A 183 -9.08 21.70 9.37
CA SER A 183 -8.70 23.10 9.52
C SER A 183 -7.92 23.34 10.83
N TYR A 184 -7.02 24.33 10.81
CA TYR A 184 -6.40 24.86 12.02
C TYR A 184 -5.98 26.31 11.83
N LYS A 185 -5.80 27.01 12.95
CA LYS A 185 -5.28 28.38 12.95
C LYS A 185 -3.77 28.37 12.81
N ASN A 186 -3.27 28.99 11.74
CA ASN A 186 -1.86 29.24 11.54
C ASN A 186 -1.34 30.19 12.62
N GLN A 187 -0.28 29.79 13.32
CA GLN A 187 0.27 30.57 14.43
C GLN A 187 0.98 31.86 13.98
N ARG A 188 1.37 31.96 12.70
CA ARG A 188 2.13 33.11 12.20
C ARG A 188 1.27 34.33 11.92
N ASP A 189 0.09 34.13 11.34
CA ASP A 189 -0.77 35.20 10.85
C ASP A 189 -2.23 35.12 11.37
N ASN A 190 -2.53 34.13 12.23
CA ASN A 190 -3.87 33.84 12.74
C ASN A 190 -4.92 33.52 11.67
N SER A 191 -4.51 33.28 10.41
CA SER A 191 -5.40 32.78 9.38
C SER A 191 -5.81 31.34 9.69
N GLU A 192 -7.05 30.98 9.35
CA GLU A 192 -7.47 29.58 9.38
C GLU A 192 -7.11 28.94 8.03
N ILE A 193 -6.37 27.84 8.09
CA ILE A 193 -5.95 27.11 6.89
C ILE A 193 -6.63 25.74 6.86
N LEU A 194 -6.92 25.29 5.65
CA LEU A 194 -7.64 24.07 5.33
C LEU A 194 -6.78 23.16 4.46
N TYR A 195 -6.69 21.88 4.81
CA TYR A 195 -5.93 20.87 4.07
C TYR A 195 -6.63 19.51 4.14
N PHE A 196 -6.19 18.56 3.33
CA PHE A 196 -6.73 17.20 3.34
C PHE A 196 -6.32 16.44 4.59
N SER A 197 -7.28 15.84 5.28
CA SER A 197 -7.04 15.04 6.50
C SER A 197 -6.18 13.82 6.25
N TYR A 198 -6.19 13.31 5.02
CA TYR A 198 -5.38 12.19 4.58
C TYR A 198 -4.65 12.56 3.29
N GLU A 199 -3.32 12.60 3.35
CA GLU A 199 -2.44 12.97 2.22
C GLU A 199 -2.76 12.16 0.95
N ARG A 200 -3.10 10.88 1.11
CA ARG A 200 -3.44 10.00 -0.02
C ARG A 200 -4.70 10.45 -0.77
N PHE A 201 -5.65 11.13 -0.11
CA PHE A 201 -6.78 11.75 -0.81
C PHE A 201 -6.30 12.89 -1.71
N TYR A 202 -5.43 13.76 -1.18
CA TYR A 202 -4.87 14.87 -1.96
C TYR A 202 -4.06 14.35 -3.16
N ASP A 203 -3.21 13.34 -2.96
CA ASP A 203 -2.45 12.69 -4.03
C ASP A 203 -3.38 12.12 -5.13
N TYR A 204 -4.46 11.45 -4.71
CA TYR A 204 -5.43 10.84 -5.62
C TYR A 204 -6.17 11.89 -6.45
N LEU A 205 -6.69 12.92 -5.80
CA LEU A 205 -7.43 14.00 -6.45
C LEU A 205 -6.52 14.82 -7.38
N THR A 206 -5.25 15.04 -6.98
CA THR A 206 -4.24 15.70 -7.83
C THR A 206 -3.94 14.87 -9.08
N ALA A 207 -3.73 13.56 -8.93
CA ALA A 207 -3.48 12.68 -10.07
C ALA A 207 -4.67 12.61 -11.02
N ASN A 208 -5.90 12.61 -10.48
CA ASN A 208 -7.12 12.72 -11.28
C ASN A 208 -7.20 14.04 -12.02
N PHE A 209 -6.99 15.17 -11.33
CA PHE A 209 -6.94 16.50 -11.96
C PHE A 209 -5.96 16.52 -13.15
N ILE A 210 -4.72 16.03 -12.98
CA ILE A 210 -3.72 15.98 -14.05
C ILE A 210 -4.20 15.13 -15.24
N CYS A 211 -4.84 14.00 -14.97
CA CYS A 211 -5.40 13.16 -16.02
C CYS A 211 -6.58 13.83 -16.73
N ASP A 212 -7.45 14.54 -16.00
CA ASP A 212 -8.66 15.15 -16.54
C ASP A 212 -8.36 16.48 -17.27
N ASP A 213 -7.29 17.19 -16.86
CA ASP A 213 -6.76 18.39 -17.53
C ASP A 213 -6.08 18.06 -18.88
N ASN A 214 -5.97 16.77 -19.22
CA ASN A 214 -5.40 16.29 -20.48
C ASN A 214 -6.32 15.28 -21.16
N THR A 215 -6.87 15.62 -22.32
CA THR A 215 -7.72 14.70 -23.09
C THR A 215 -6.95 13.78 -24.04
N THR A 216 -5.64 13.98 -24.19
CA THR A 216 -4.79 13.22 -25.13
C THR A 216 -3.40 12.96 -24.54
N THR A 217 -2.73 11.89 -25.01
CA THR A 217 -1.33 11.58 -24.65
C THR A 217 -0.38 12.74 -24.96
N LYS A 218 -0.57 13.39 -26.11
CA LYS A 218 0.24 14.54 -26.52
C LYS A 218 0.14 15.74 -25.56
N GLY A 219 -1.04 15.94 -24.95
CA GLY A 219 -1.21 16.95 -23.90
C GLY A 219 -0.35 16.67 -22.68
N LEU A 220 -0.32 15.40 -22.26
CA LEU A 220 0.54 14.94 -21.16
C LEU A 220 2.03 15.07 -21.51
N GLU A 221 2.46 14.65 -22.70
CA GLU A 221 3.86 14.75 -23.15
C GLU A 221 4.38 16.20 -23.11
N ILE A 222 3.54 17.18 -23.46
CA ILE A 222 3.91 18.61 -23.42
C ILE A 222 3.93 19.15 -21.99
N SER A 223 3.03 18.66 -21.14
CA SER A 223 2.83 19.20 -19.79
C SER A 223 3.75 18.54 -18.76
N LEU A 224 4.18 17.31 -19.00
CA LEU A 224 5.08 16.56 -18.14
C LEU A 224 6.53 16.79 -18.54
N ASN A 225 7.40 16.90 -17.55
CA ASN A 225 8.83 16.80 -17.76
C ASN A 225 9.49 16.18 -16.51
N CYS A 226 10.75 15.80 -16.64
CA CYS A 226 11.51 15.31 -15.51
C CYS A 226 12.96 15.77 -15.59
N ASN A 227 13.60 15.79 -14.42
CA ASN A 227 15.05 15.78 -14.29
C ASN A 227 15.43 14.58 -13.41
N LYS A 228 16.69 14.49 -12.99
CA LYS A 228 17.18 13.38 -12.17
C LYS A 228 16.57 13.28 -10.76
N PHE A 229 15.91 14.34 -10.28
CA PHE A 229 15.43 14.46 -8.90
C PHE A 229 13.91 14.57 -8.79
N SER A 230 13.26 15.16 -9.80
CA SER A 230 11.83 15.48 -9.76
C SER A 230 11.14 15.21 -11.09
N VAL A 231 9.87 14.81 -11.01
CA VAL A 231 8.93 14.83 -12.12
C VAL A 231 8.00 16.02 -11.90
N MET A 232 7.75 16.80 -12.96
CA MET A 232 6.93 18.00 -12.89
C MET A 232 5.77 17.93 -13.88
N TYR A 233 4.67 18.57 -13.52
CA TYR A 233 3.54 18.85 -14.40
C TYR A 233 3.32 20.36 -14.45
N LYS A 234 3.37 20.97 -15.64
CA LYS A 234 3.26 22.43 -15.85
C LYS A 234 4.14 23.24 -14.89
N SER A 235 5.41 22.83 -14.76
CA SER A 235 6.44 23.43 -13.90
C SER A 235 6.23 23.26 -12.38
N GLN A 236 5.30 22.40 -11.96
CA GLN A 236 5.05 22.09 -10.56
C GLN A 236 5.51 20.68 -10.23
N GLN A 237 6.26 20.54 -9.15
CA GLN A 237 6.79 19.25 -8.74
C GLN A 237 5.66 18.35 -8.23
N LEU A 238 5.63 17.11 -8.72
CA LEU A 238 4.70 16.10 -8.24
C LEU A 238 5.18 15.53 -6.90
N SER A 239 4.25 15.34 -5.97
CA SER A 239 4.50 14.56 -4.76
C SER A 239 4.78 13.09 -5.11
N GLN A 240 5.46 12.38 -4.21
CA GLN A 240 5.70 10.95 -4.38
C GLN A 240 4.39 10.16 -4.51
N GLY A 241 3.37 10.53 -3.72
CA GLY A 241 2.07 9.87 -3.75
C GLY A 241 1.30 10.14 -5.03
N ALA A 242 1.22 11.39 -5.50
CA ALA A 242 0.58 11.73 -6.76
C ALA A 242 1.29 11.03 -7.94
N LEU A 243 2.63 10.98 -7.94
CA LEU A 243 3.40 10.28 -8.95
C LEU A 243 3.12 8.76 -8.95
N SER A 244 2.96 8.16 -7.77
CA SER A 244 2.61 6.73 -7.62
C SER A 244 1.20 6.42 -8.09
N ILE A 245 0.27 7.36 -7.96
CA ILE A 245 -1.10 7.18 -8.47
C ILE A 245 -1.14 7.42 -9.99
N LEU A 246 -0.36 8.36 -10.51
CA LEU A 246 -0.22 8.58 -11.95
C LEU A 246 0.38 7.36 -12.67
N SER A 247 1.30 6.63 -12.03
CA SER A 247 1.86 5.37 -12.59
C SER A 247 0.82 4.25 -12.71
N VAL A 248 -0.36 4.41 -12.08
CA VAL A 248 -1.54 3.54 -12.22
C VAL A 248 -2.54 4.14 -13.21
N LEU A 249 -2.92 5.41 -13.02
CA LEU A 249 -3.97 6.07 -13.81
C LEU A 249 -3.60 6.25 -15.28
N ILE A 250 -2.35 6.57 -15.60
CA ILE A 250 -1.94 6.85 -16.97
C ILE A 250 -2.03 5.59 -17.87
N PRO A 251 -1.50 4.42 -17.46
CA PRO A 251 -1.71 3.17 -18.18
C PRO A 251 -3.19 2.83 -18.37
N ILE A 252 -4.03 3.09 -17.37
CA ILE A 252 -5.47 2.80 -17.43
C ILE A 252 -6.18 3.72 -18.42
N LYS A 253 -6.04 5.04 -18.28
CA LYS A 253 -6.78 6.06 -19.03
C LYS A 253 -6.24 6.28 -20.45
N PHE A 254 -4.91 6.26 -20.62
CA PHE A 254 -4.24 6.66 -21.86
C PHE A 254 -3.59 5.51 -22.63
N LYS A 255 -3.55 4.29 -22.05
CA LYS A 255 -2.99 3.07 -22.66
C LYS A 255 -1.50 3.21 -23.05
N VAL A 256 -0.77 4.05 -22.33
CA VAL A 256 0.68 4.27 -22.41
C VAL A 256 1.26 4.23 -20.99
N GLU A 257 2.53 3.87 -20.85
CA GLU A 257 3.22 3.95 -19.57
C GLU A 257 3.67 5.39 -19.29
N LEU A 258 3.65 5.80 -18.01
CA LEU A 258 4.06 7.16 -17.64
C LEU A 258 5.53 7.45 -18.01
N PHE A 259 6.43 6.46 -17.97
CA PHE A 259 7.82 6.65 -18.40
C PHE A 259 7.96 6.88 -19.91
N GLU A 260 6.98 6.49 -20.72
CA GLU A 260 7.00 6.73 -22.18
C GLU A 260 6.74 8.20 -22.51
N LEU A 261 6.13 8.95 -21.57
CA LEU A 261 5.80 10.38 -21.72
C LEU A 261 6.93 11.30 -21.25
N LEU A 262 8.07 10.73 -20.83
CA LEU A 262 9.17 11.44 -20.19
C LEU A 262 10.50 11.15 -20.90
N ASP A 263 11.45 12.07 -20.75
CA ASP A 263 12.80 11.90 -21.28
C ASP A 263 13.52 10.72 -20.63
N LYS A 264 13.97 9.76 -21.46
CA LYS A 264 14.54 8.48 -21.00
C LYS A 264 15.84 8.66 -20.20
N ASP A 265 16.69 9.58 -20.63
CA ASP A 265 18.00 9.80 -20.01
C ASP A 265 17.85 10.30 -18.57
N ASN A 266 16.84 11.15 -18.33
CA ASN A 266 16.50 11.63 -17.00
C ASN A 266 15.74 10.59 -16.17
N ILE A 267 14.73 9.93 -16.76
CA ILE A 267 13.82 9.06 -16.00
C ILE A 267 14.50 7.78 -15.48
N TYR A 268 15.52 7.26 -16.19
CA TYR A 268 16.28 6.09 -15.73
C TYR A 268 17.23 6.42 -14.57
N GLN A 269 17.47 7.71 -14.33
CA GLN A 269 18.26 8.19 -13.19
C GLN A 269 17.38 8.68 -12.03
N ASN A 270 16.07 8.80 -12.23
CA ASN A 270 15.17 9.39 -11.24
C ASN A 270 14.70 8.35 -10.22
N TYR A 271 15.25 8.41 -9.01
CA TYR A 271 14.92 7.49 -7.92
C TYR A 271 13.44 7.59 -7.50
N SER A 272 12.91 8.81 -7.35
CA SER A 272 11.53 9.06 -6.92
C SER A 272 10.52 8.45 -7.89
N PHE A 273 10.81 8.55 -9.20
CA PHE A 273 10.01 7.91 -10.23
C PHE A 273 10.09 6.38 -10.16
N GLY A 274 11.27 5.81 -9.96
CA GLY A 274 11.42 4.36 -9.76
C GLY A 274 10.63 3.84 -8.56
N LEU A 275 10.67 4.56 -7.44
CA LEU A 275 9.85 4.28 -6.26
C LEU A 275 8.35 4.35 -6.58
N ALA A 276 7.91 5.41 -7.28
CA ALA A 276 6.50 5.60 -7.63
C ALA A 276 5.99 4.54 -8.63
N PHE A 277 6.87 4.10 -9.53
CA PHE A 277 6.58 3.02 -10.44
C PHE A 277 6.36 1.70 -9.67
N ILE A 278 7.26 1.36 -8.72
CA ILE A 278 7.13 0.16 -7.86
C ILE A 278 5.85 0.23 -7.02
N ASP A 279 5.57 1.36 -6.37
CA ASP A 279 4.38 1.53 -5.53
C ASP A 279 3.08 1.38 -6.34
N GLY A 280 3.07 1.90 -7.57
CA GLY A 280 1.93 1.77 -8.48
C GLY A 280 1.70 0.34 -8.97
N LEU A 281 2.76 -0.45 -9.19
CA LEU A 281 2.64 -1.82 -9.68
C LEU A 281 1.78 -2.72 -8.79
N TYR A 282 1.76 -2.50 -7.46
CA TYR A 282 0.92 -3.27 -6.54
C TYR A 282 -0.59 -3.24 -6.90
N TRP A 283 -1.02 -2.13 -7.50
CA TRP A 283 -2.40 -1.81 -7.86
C TRP A 283 -2.76 -2.18 -9.31
N ARG A 284 -1.84 -2.81 -10.04
CA ARG A 284 -1.96 -3.12 -11.47
C ARG A 284 -2.26 -4.60 -11.69
N ASP A 285 -2.89 -4.91 -12.81
CA ASP A 285 -3.26 -6.26 -13.21
C ASP A 285 -2.95 -6.51 -14.70
N ARG A 286 -3.35 -7.67 -15.22
CA ARG A 286 -3.11 -8.03 -16.63
C ARG A 286 -3.81 -7.12 -17.64
N SER A 287 -4.84 -6.38 -17.24
CA SER A 287 -5.57 -5.46 -18.12
C SER A 287 -4.82 -4.15 -18.34
N ASN A 288 -3.92 -3.79 -17.41
CA ASN A 288 -3.26 -2.49 -17.41
C ASN A 288 -1.74 -2.55 -17.20
N PHE A 289 -1.11 -3.73 -17.20
CA PHE A 289 0.34 -3.90 -17.15
C PHE A 289 0.85 -4.87 -18.22
N ASP A 290 1.80 -4.39 -19.03
CA ASP A 290 2.56 -5.18 -20.00
C ASP A 290 4.02 -5.28 -19.56
N PHE A 291 4.41 -6.47 -19.08
CA PHE A 291 5.77 -6.73 -18.62
C PHE A 291 6.82 -6.48 -19.72
N ASN A 292 6.51 -6.81 -20.97
CA ASN A 292 7.48 -6.68 -22.06
C ASN A 292 7.77 -5.22 -22.36
N LYS A 293 6.75 -4.35 -22.29
CA LYS A 293 6.94 -2.89 -22.40
C LYS A 293 7.74 -2.32 -21.25
N CYS A 294 7.49 -2.80 -20.03
CA CYS A 294 8.16 -2.29 -18.82
C CYS A 294 9.57 -2.83 -18.61
N LYS A 295 9.95 -3.92 -19.30
CA LYS A 295 11.22 -4.63 -19.07
C LYS A 295 12.44 -3.73 -19.19
N ASP A 296 12.48 -2.85 -20.19
CA ASP A 296 13.61 -1.94 -20.41
C ASP A 296 13.74 -0.94 -19.25
N TYR A 297 12.63 -0.36 -18.80
CA TYR A 297 12.61 0.55 -17.66
C TYR A 297 12.97 -0.16 -16.34
N ILE A 298 12.44 -1.38 -16.11
CA ILE A 298 12.78 -2.17 -14.92
C ILE A 298 14.29 -2.42 -14.85
N ASN A 299 14.89 -2.88 -15.96
CA ASN A 299 16.30 -3.22 -15.99
C ASN A 299 17.23 -2.00 -15.86
N ASN A 300 16.91 -0.89 -16.51
CA ASN A 300 17.81 0.27 -16.57
C ASN A 300 17.50 1.34 -15.50
N GLY A 301 16.25 1.44 -15.05
CA GLY A 301 15.79 2.41 -14.06
C GLY A 301 15.83 1.85 -12.64
N LEU A 302 15.29 0.65 -12.41
CA LEU A 302 15.16 0.10 -11.05
C LEU A 302 16.42 -0.60 -10.57
N LEU A 303 17.01 -1.49 -11.39
CA LEU A 303 18.19 -2.28 -10.99
C LEU A 303 19.47 -1.44 -10.80
N ARG A 304 19.42 -0.14 -11.14
CA ARG A 304 20.53 0.79 -10.93
C ARG A 304 20.77 1.09 -9.45
N TYR A 305 19.73 1.01 -8.64
CA TYR A 305 19.77 1.34 -7.22
C TYR A 305 19.42 0.10 -6.41
N ASP A 306 20.37 -0.41 -5.60
CA ASP A 306 20.15 -1.59 -4.75
C ASP A 306 18.88 -1.46 -3.88
N ASP A 307 18.59 -0.26 -3.37
CA ASP A 307 17.38 0.01 -2.59
C ASP A 307 16.08 -0.11 -3.41
N LEU A 308 16.05 0.40 -4.65
CA LEU A 308 14.90 0.20 -5.53
C LEU A 308 14.75 -1.27 -5.93
N PHE A 309 15.86 -1.97 -6.12
CA PHE A 309 15.82 -3.40 -6.36
C PHE A 309 15.26 -4.18 -5.17
N ALA A 310 15.67 -3.84 -3.94
CA ALA A 310 15.10 -4.40 -2.72
C ALA A 310 13.59 -4.12 -2.61
N LYS A 311 13.14 -2.91 -2.97
CA LYS A 311 11.70 -2.56 -3.03
C LYS A 311 10.95 -3.32 -4.13
N LEU A 312 11.59 -3.61 -5.26
CA LEU A 312 11.02 -4.45 -6.30
C LEU A 312 10.85 -5.90 -5.82
N ILE A 313 11.83 -6.43 -5.09
CA ILE A 313 11.72 -7.74 -4.41
C ILE A 313 10.58 -7.71 -3.40
N ASP A 314 10.49 -6.66 -2.58
CA ASP A 314 9.40 -6.49 -1.61
C ASP A 314 8.02 -6.52 -2.29
N LEU A 315 7.83 -5.73 -3.36
CA LEU A 315 6.63 -5.77 -4.20
C LEU A 315 6.34 -7.17 -4.75
N GLN A 316 7.35 -7.85 -5.29
CA GLN A 316 7.24 -9.19 -5.87
C GLN A 316 6.70 -10.21 -4.86
N TYR A 317 7.02 -10.05 -3.57
CA TYR A 317 6.44 -10.86 -2.49
C TYR A 317 5.07 -10.35 -2.02
N LYS A 318 4.80 -9.04 -2.04
CA LYS A 318 3.45 -8.48 -1.76
C LYS A 318 2.37 -9.03 -2.69
N VAL A 319 2.75 -9.30 -3.94
CA VAL A 319 1.83 -9.78 -4.99
C VAL A 319 2.04 -11.26 -5.34
N ALA A 320 2.96 -11.95 -4.67
CA ALA A 320 3.35 -13.32 -4.99
C ALA A 320 2.16 -14.27 -5.04
N GLY A 321 1.26 -14.19 -4.04
CA GLY A 321 0.08 -15.04 -3.92
C GLY A 321 -1.14 -14.56 -4.71
N LYS A 322 -1.07 -13.42 -5.43
CA LYS A 322 -2.21 -12.88 -6.18
C LYS A 322 -2.35 -13.56 -7.54
N GLU A 323 -3.45 -14.28 -7.76
CA GLU A 323 -3.58 -15.15 -8.94
C GLU A 323 -3.50 -14.37 -10.26
N ASN A 324 -4.18 -13.23 -10.31
CA ASN A 324 -4.30 -12.41 -11.51
C ASN A 324 -3.15 -11.41 -11.67
N HIS A 325 -2.28 -11.25 -10.67
CA HIS A 325 -1.19 -10.28 -10.76
C HIS A 325 -0.09 -10.75 -11.73
N PRO A 326 0.34 -9.91 -12.70
CA PRO A 326 1.34 -10.30 -13.71
C PRO A 326 2.72 -10.65 -13.15
N LEU A 327 3.06 -10.05 -12.01
CA LEU A 327 4.30 -10.32 -11.28
C LEU A 327 4.07 -11.28 -10.11
N ASN A 328 3.14 -12.24 -10.19
CA ASN A 328 2.97 -13.20 -9.09
C ASN A 328 4.13 -14.23 -9.03
N ALA A 329 4.03 -15.22 -8.13
CA ALA A 329 5.12 -16.18 -7.90
C ALA A 329 5.50 -17.04 -9.12
N ASN A 330 4.60 -17.21 -10.10
CA ASN A 330 4.98 -17.87 -11.36
C ASN A 330 6.00 -17.02 -12.13
N LYS A 331 5.85 -15.70 -12.13
CA LYS A 331 6.80 -14.79 -12.76
C LYS A 331 8.13 -14.76 -12.02
N LEU A 332 8.08 -14.80 -10.68
CA LEU A 332 9.27 -14.96 -9.85
C LEU A 332 10.04 -16.24 -10.21
N HIS A 333 9.35 -17.38 -10.29
CA HIS A 333 9.97 -18.64 -10.67
C HIS A 333 10.54 -18.61 -12.10
N GLU A 334 9.78 -18.09 -13.07
CA GLU A 334 10.28 -17.90 -14.44
C GLU A 334 11.54 -17.02 -14.49
N TRP A 335 11.63 -16.01 -13.63
CA TRP A 335 12.78 -15.12 -13.57
C TRP A 335 14.00 -15.82 -12.95
N LEU A 336 13.87 -16.42 -11.77
CA LEU A 336 15.00 -17.00 -11.03
C LEU A 336 15.52 -18.30 -11.64
N SER A 337 14.65 -19.13 -12.21
CA SER A 337 15.05 -20.40 -12.85
C SER A 337 15.82 -20.21 -14.15
N LYS A 338 15.88 -18.99 -14.72
CA LYS A 338 16.68 -18.71 -15.92
C LYS A 338 18.17 -18.54 -15.63
N TYR A 339 18.52 -18.28 -14.37
CA TYR A 339 19.89 -18.03 -13.97
C TYR A 339 20.51 -19.29 -13.38
N SER A 340 21.81 -19.46 -13.65
CA SER A 340 22.60 -20.48 -12.96
C SER A 340 22.61 -20.22 -11.46
N LEU A 341 22.87 -21.25 -10.66
CA LEU A 341 23.08 -21.12 -9.21
C LEU A 341 24.03 -19.95 -8.86
N ALA A 342 25.17 -19.85 -9.54
CA ALA A 342 26.17 -18.80 -9.25
C ALA A 342 25.67 -17.39 -9.58
N ASP A 343 24.98 -17.21 -10.71
CA ASP A 343 24.42 -15.90 -11.09
C ASP A 343 23.28 -15.50 -10.16
N ARG A 344 22.39 -16.45 -9.86
CA ARG A 344 21.29 -16.25 -8.91
C ARG A 344 21.82 -15.88 -7.54
N ASP A 345 22.87 -16.54 -7.07
CA ASP A 345 23.48 -16.19 -5.78
C ASP A 345 24.02 -14.76 -5.76
N ALA A 346 24.65 -14.32 -6.85
CA ALA A 346 25.27 -13.00 -6.95
C ALA A 346 24.27 -11.84 -6.82
N PHE A 347 23.06 -11.96 -7.40
CA PHE A 347 22.07 -10.88 -7.37
C PHE A 347 20.88 -11.16 -6.45
N TRP A 348 20.40 -12.38 -6.30
CA TRP A 348 19.20 -12.69 -5.53
C TRP A 348 19.53 -13.06 -4.09
N THR A 349 20.36 -14.08 -3.90
CA THR A 349 20.70 -14.59 -2.56
C THR A 349 21.37 -13.53 -1.70
N THR A 350 22.29 -12.74 -2.28
CA THR A 350 22.91 -11.59 -1.62
C THR A 350 21.86 -10.59 -1.12
N HIS A 351 20.90 -10.19 -1.96
CA HIS A 351 19.87 -9.23 -1.58
C HIS A 351 18.96 -9.76 -0.48
N ILE A 352 18.39 -10.97 -0.63
CA ILE A 352 17.45 -11.49 0.38
C ILE A 352 18.14 -11.90 1.69
N SER A 353 19.46 -12.08 1.69
CA SER A 353 20.25 -12.39 2.89
C SER A 353 20.92 -11.17 3.54
N SER A 354 20.90 -10.03 2.85
CA SER A 354 21.51 -8.78 3.32
C SER A 354 20.61 -8.02 4.29
N GLY A 355 21.12 -6.89 4.81
CA GLY A 355 20.33 -5.92 5.58
C GLY A 355 19.38 -5.06 4.74
N TYR A 356 19.30 -5.25 3.41
CA TYR A 356 18.38 -4.48 2.56
C TYR A 356 16.91 -4.79 2.81
N LEU A 357 16.59 -6.00 3.30
CA LEU A 357 15.23 -6.39 3.67
C LEU A 357 15.09 -6.42 5.19
N GLY A 358 14.36 -5.45 5.74
CA GLY A 358 13.99 -5.43 7.16
C GLY A 358 12.96 -6.50 7.52
N GLU A 359 12.77 -6.73 8.82
CA GLU A 359 11.75 -7.66 9.36
C GLU A 359 10.31 -7.24 9.01
N GLU A 360 10.10 -5.99 8.58
CA GLU A 360 8.81 -5.49 8.09
C GLU A 360 8.59 -5.71 6.58
N SER A 361 9.54 -6.33 5.88
CA SER A 361 9.39 -6.61 4.45
C SER A 361 8.32 -7.68 4.17
N ALA A 362 7.85 -7.70 2.94
CA ALA A 362 6.81 -8.60 2.46
C ALA A 362 7.20 -10.07 2.56
N ILE A 363 8.50 -10.40 2.54
CA ILE A 363 8.97 -11.78 2.78
C ILE A 363 8.59 -12.24 4.19
N TYR A 364 8.99 -11.48 5.21
CA TYR A 364 8.66 -11.81 6.61
C TYR A 364 7.16 -11.77 6.84
N THR A 365 6.49 -10.77 6.27
CA THR A 365 5.04 -10.63 6.34
C THR A 365 4.33 -11.85 5.73
N LEU A 366 4.78 -12.34 4.56
CA LEU A 366 4.22 -13.53 3.91
C LEU A 366 4.50 -14.82 4.71
N ILE A 367 5.69 -14.95 5.30
CA ILE A 367 6.06 -16.06 6.18
C ILE A 367 5.15 -16.11 7.41
N ASP A 368 4.97 -14.98 8.10
CA ASP A 368 4.12 -14.90 9.28
C ASP A 368 2.65 -15.12 8.95
N TRP A 369 2.21 -14.61 7.80
CA TRP A 369 0.88 -14.86 7.27
C TRP A 369 0.65 -16.36 7.01
N ALA A 370 1.57 -17.04 6.33
CA ALA A 370 1.47 -18.47 6.03
C ALA A 370 1.50 -19.35 7.30
N LYS A 371 2.17 -18.89 8.37
CA LYS A 371 2.19 -19.57 9.67
C LYS A 371 0.86 -19.49 10.44
N LYS A 372 -0.05 -18.57 10.12
CA LYS A 372 -1.33 -18.35 10.83
C LYS A 372 -2.45 -19.18 10.17
N GLN A 373 -2.77 -20.34 10.77
CA GLN A 373 -3.76 -21.31 10.26
C GLN A 373 -5.09 -20.67 9.80
N GLY A 374 -5.68 -19.75 10.58
CA GLY A 374 -6.97 -19.15 10.20
C GLY A 374 -6.95 -18.24 8.96
N PHE A 375 -5.80 -17.70 8.57
CA PHE A 375 -5.66 -16.89 7.35
C PHE A 375 -5.21 -17.72 6.15
N SER A 376 -4.30 -18.67 6.36
CA SER A 376 -3.81 -19.51 5.27
C SER A 376 -4.84 -20.54 4.81
N GLU A 377 -5.79 -20.96 5.64
CA GLU A 377 -6.87 -21.89 5.26
C GLU A 377 -7.84 -21.33 4.22
N SER A 378 -8.08 -20.01 4.18
CA SER A 378 -9.02 -19.41 3.22
C SER A 378 -8.49 -19.31 1.79
N LEU A 379 -7.21 -19.63 1.54
CA LEU A 379 -6.65 -19.59 0.20
C LEU A 379 -7.30 -20.60 -0.74
N THR A 380 -7.44 -20.17 -1.99
CA THR A 380 -7.61 -21.09 -3.11
C THR A 380 -6.38 -22.01 -3.25
N GLY A 381 -6.54 -23.16 -3.91
CA GLY A 381 -5.41 -24.04 -4.24
C GLY A 381 -4.34 -23.32 -5.08
N THR A 382 -4.76 -22.48 -6.04
CA THR A 382 -3.86 -21.70 -6.90
C THR A 382 -3.05 -20.68 -6.10
N SER A 383 -3.70 -19.85 -5.27
CA SER A 383 -3.00 -18.86 -4.44
C SER A 383 -2.06 -19.54 -3.45
N ARG A 384 -2.50 -20.67 -2.85
CA ARG A 384 -1.65 -21.49 -1.97
C ARG A 384 -0.40 -21.99 -2.69
N TYR A 385 -0.54 -22.51 -3.91
CA TYR A 385 0.59 -22.92 -4.73
C TYR A 385 1.55 -21.75 -5.02
N LEU A 386 1.02 -20.58 -5.39
CA LEU A 386 1.83 -19.39 -5.64
C LEU A 386 2.63 -18.96 -4.39
N VAL A 387 1.99 -18.92 -3.22
CA VAL A 387 2.69 -18.63 -1.96
C VAL A 387 3.76 -19.69 -1.68
N ALA A 388 3.47 -20.97 -1.92
CA ALA A 388 4.44 -22.04 -1.72
C ALA A 388 5.68 -21.89 -2.63
N VAL A 389 5.48 -21.50 -3.89
CA VAL A 389 6.58 -21.19 -4.82
C VAL A 389 7.43 -20.02 -4.32
N ALA A 390 6.79 -18.94 -3.86
CA ALA A 390 7.52 -17.79 -3.35
C ALA A 390 8.34 -18.12 -2.09
N LEU A 391 7.74 -18.84 -1.12
CA LEU A 391 8.45 -19.29 0.08
C LEU A 391 9.64 -20.21 -0.26
N SER A 392 9.51 -21.05 -1.28
CA SER A 392 10.59 -21.95 -1.70
C SER A 392 11.81 -21.20 -2.22
N TRP A 393 11.62 -20.06 -2.89
CA TRP A 393 12.73 -19.20 -3.33
C TRP A 393 13.43 -18.44 -2.19
N VAL A 394 12.85 -18.39 -0.99
CA VAL A 394 13.52 -17.86 0.20
C VAL A 394 14.65 -18.81 0.65
N PHE A 395 14.58 -20.10 0.32
CA PHE A 395 15.56 -21.10 0.81
C PHE A 395 16.98 -20.90 0.30
N THR A 396 17.19 -20.08 -0.73
CA THR A 396 18.54 -19.70 -1.17
C THR A 396 19.25 -18.83 -0.12
N THR A 397 18.53 -18.20 0.82
CA THR A 397 19.13 -17.30 1.80
C THR A 397 20.17 -17.98 2.70
N SER A 398 21.24 -17.23 3.00
CA SER A 398 22.24 -17.59 4.00
C SER A 398 21.80 -17.26 5.44
N ASN A 399 20.70 -16.51 5.61
CA ASN A 399 20.12 -16.22 6.92
C ASN A 399 19.34 -17.44 7.46
N ILE A 400 19.95 -18.16 8.40
CA ILE A 400 19.40 -19.39 8.98
C ILE A 400 18.02 -19.14 9.61
N LYS A 401 17.82 -18.03 10.33
CA LYS A 401 16.55 -17.72 11.00
C LYS A 401 15.43 -17.48 9.99
N LEU A 402 15.71 -16.73 8.92
CA LEU A 402 14.75 -16.47 7.85
C LEU A 402 14.37 -17.79 7.17
N ARG A 403 15.39 -18.60 6.82
CA ARG A 403 15.20 -19.89 6.16
C ARG A 403 14.37 -20.87 6.99
N ASP A 404 14.67 -21.02 8.28
CA ASP A 404 13.94 -21.94 9.16
C ASP A 404 12.49 -21.48 9.37
N ASN A 405 12.24 -20.17 9.47
CA ASN A 405 10.88 -19.64 9.50
C ASN A 405 10.13 -19.89 8.19
N ALA A 406 10.78 -19.74 7.04
CA ALA A 406 10.20 -20.07 5.74
C ALA A 406 9.87 -21.57 5.62
N THR A 407 10.72 -22.46 6.16
CA THR A 407 10.45 -23.91 6.19
C THR A 407 9.19 -24.20 7.02
N ILE A 408 9.08 -23.63 8.22
CA ILE A 408 7.89 -23.79 9.07
C ILE A 408 6.64 -23.24 8.38
N ALA A 409 6.76 -22.08 7.74
CA ALA A 409 5.67 -21.45 7.00
C ALA A 409 5.18 -22.35 5.85
N LEU A 410 6.10 -22.88 5.04
CA LEU A 410 5.76 -23.77 3.93
C LEU A 410 5.14 -25.09 4.43
N THR A 411 5.67 -25.68 5.50
CA THR A 411 5.07 -26.87 6.15
C THR A 411 3.63 -26.62 6.57
N ARG A 412 3.36 -25.50 7.26
CA ARG A 412 1.99 -25.16 7.70
C ARG A 412 1.07 -24.85 6.52
N LEU A 413 1.57 -24.17 5.51
CA LEU A 413 0.81 -23.83 4.30
C LEU A 413 0.34 -25.09 3.56
N LEU A 414 1.18 -26.14 3.52
CA LEU A 414 0.89 -27.39 2.81
C LEU A 414 0.15 -28.42 3.67
N GLN A 415 0.04 -28.21 4.99
CA GLN A 415 -0.70 -29.09 5.89
C GLN A 415 -2.16 -29.24 5.42
N ASN A 416 -2.62 -30.49 5.25
CA ASN A 416 -3.91 -30.87 4.68
C ASN A 416 -4.14 -30.49 3.20
N HIS A 417 -3.12 -29.99 2.51
CA HIS A 417 -3.18 -29.55 1.10
C HIS A 417 -2.11 -30.26 0.25
N ILE A 418 -1.97 -31.57 0.43
CA ILE A 418 -0.91 -32.40 -0.15
C ILE A 418 -0.87 -32.36 -1.68
N HIS A 419 -2.00 -32.15 -2.37
CA HIS A 419 -2.03 -31.94 -3.82
C HIS A 419 -1.19 -30.73 -4.28
N VAL A 420 -1.13 -29.65 -3.47
CA VAL A 420 -0.28 -28.48 -3.76
C VAL A 420 1.20 -28.85 -3.63
N ALA A 421 1.55 -29.76 -2.70
CA ALA A 421 2.92 -30.24 -2.54
C ALA A 421 3.39 -31.03 -3.78
N VAL A 422 2.54 -31.86 -4.38
CA VAL A 422 2.84 -32.57 -5.64
C VAL A 422 3.20 -31.58 -6.76
N GLN A 423 2.39 -30.54 -6.91
CA GLN A 423 2.64 -29.49 -7.90
C GLN A 423 3.95 -28.74 -7.61
N LEU A 424 4.22 -28.43 -6.33
CA LEU A 424 5.44 -27.74 -5.91
C LEU A 424 6.70 -28.57 -6.20
N LEU A 425 6.69 -29.87 -5.87
CA LEU A 425 7.79 -30.78 -6.15
C LEU A 425 8.06 -30.91 -7.65
N SER A 426 7.00 -30.99 -8.46
CA SER A 426 7.11 -30.99 -9.93
C SER A 426 7.87 -29.78 -10.47
N THR A 427 7.67 -28.63 -9.84
CA THR A 427 8.31 -27.35 -10.20
C THR A 427 9.76 -27.27 -9.71
N PHE A 428 10.01 -27.65 -8.45
CA PHE A 428 11.32 -27.45 -7.83
C PHE A 428 12.33 -28.57 -8.06
N GLN A 429 11.92 -29.77 -8.47
CA GLN A 429 12.86 -30.83 -8.90
C GLN A 429 13.73 -30.40 -10.11
N GLN A 430 13.28 -29.41 -10.87
CA GLN A 430 13.98 -28.89 -12.05
C GLN A 430 14.94 -27.73 -11.72
N VAL A 431 14.95 -27.26 -10.46
CA VAL A 431 15.79 -26.14 -10.03
C VAL A 431 17.21 -26.64 -9.76
N ASP A 432 18.20 -25.92 -10.27
CA ASP A 432 19.64 -26.24 -10.16
C ASP A 432 20.24 -25.88 -8.79
N ASP A 433 19.49 -26.10 -7.71
CA ASP A 433 19.87 -25.79 -6.34
C ASP A 433 19.48 -26.93 -5.39
N PRO A 434 20.44 -27.80 -5.03
CA PRO A 434 20.18 -28.91 -4.12
C PRO A 434 19.64 -28.46 -2.76
N TYR A 435 20.01 -27.26 -2.31
CA TYR A 435 19.65 -26.76 -0.99
C TYR A 435 18.21 -26.25 -0.93
N VAL A 436 17.75 -25.61 -2.01
CA VAL A 436 16.33 -25.29 -2.20
C VAL A 436 15.50 -26.57 -2.24
N LEU A 437 15.90 -27.56 -3.06
CA LEU A 437 15.17 -28.81 -3.18
C LEU A 437 15.10 -29.58 -1.85
N GLU A 438 16.21 -29.67 -1.12
CA GLU A 438 16.28 -30.28 0.22
C GLU A 438 15.25 -29.63 1.17
N ARG A 439 15.19 -28.30 1.20
CA ARG A 439 14.26 -27.56 2.08
C ARG A 439 12.80 -27.66 1.64
N VAL A 440 12.53 -27.75 0.34
CA VAL A 440 11.19 -28.07 -0.17
C VAL A 440 10.77 -29.46 0.30
N LEU A 441 11.61 -30.48 0.12
CA LEU A 441 11.36 -31.85 0.56
C LEU A 441 11.13 -31.93 2.09
N ALA A 442 11.96 -31.26 2.88
CA ALA A 442 11.80 -31.20 4.33
C ALA A 442 10.46 -30.55 4.72
N SER A 443 10.06 -29.49 4.02
CA SER A 443 8.79 -28.80 4.28
C SER A 443 7.58 -29.68 3.95
N VAL A 444 7.63 -30.39 2.81
CA VAL A 444 6.61 -31.34 2.38
C VAL A 444 6.52 -32.52 3.34
N TYR A 445 7.65 -33.09 3.76
CA TYR A 445 7.68 -34.17 4.75
C TYR A 445 7.03 -33.75 6.07
N GLY A 446 7.38 -32.57 6.57
CA GLY A 446 6.74 -32.01 7.77
C GLY A 446 5.23 -31.79 7.60
N ALA A 447 4.79 -31.37 6.40
CA ALA A 447 3.38 -31.16 6.09
C ALA A 447 2.62 -32.50 6.11
N ILE A 448 3.18 -33.54 5.50
CA ILE A 448 2.61 -34.90 5.51
C ILE A 448 2.44 -35.40 6.93
N LEU A 449 3.49 -35.34 7.75
CA LEU A 449 3.44 -35.80 9.15
C LEU A 449 2.42 -35.03 10.01
N SER A 450 2.14 -33.78 9.64
CA SER A 450 1.21 -32.91 10.37
C SER A 450 -0.22 -32.96 9.80
N SER A 451 -0.44 -33.63 8.67
CA SER A 451 -1.73 -33.66 7.99
C SER A 451 -2.64 -34.75 8.55
N GLN A 452 -3.94 -34.49 8.50
CA GLN A 452 -4.97 -35.50 8.76
C GLN A 452 -5.37 -36.21 7.47
N SER A 453 -5.32 -35.50 6.34
CA SER A 453 -5.53 -36.06 5.01
C SER A 453 -4.19 -36.37 4.34
N HIS A 454 -4.12 -37.57 3.77
CA HIS A 454 -2.94 -38.11 3.09
C HIS A 454 -3.24 -38.44 1.62
N GLU A 455 -4.30 -37.86 1.08
CA GLU A 455 -4.60 -37.93 -0.35
C GLU A 455 -3.40 -37.41 -1.14
N ALA A 456 -2.99 -38.13 -2.19
CA ALA A 456 -1.79 -37.89 -3.01
C ALA A 456 -0.41 -38.22 -2.40
N ILE A 457 -0.31 -38.91 -1.24
CA ILE A 457 1.01 -39.40 -0.76
C ILE A 457 1.73 -40.27 -1.79
N ASN A 458 1.01 -41.15 -2.48
CA ASN A 458 1.61 -42.05 -3.47
C ASN A 458 2.26 -41.27 -4.61
N GLU A 459 1.67 -40.14 -5.02
CA GLU A 459 2.26 -39.25 -6.04
C GLU A 459 3.54 -38.60 -5.52
N ILE A 460 3.54 -38.15 -4.26
CA ILE A 460 4.74 -37.59 -3.63
C ILE A 460 5.88 -38.61 -3.57
N SER A 461 5.58 -39.89 -3.29
CA SER A 461 6.59 -40.94 -3.22
C SER A 461 7.30 -41.26 -4.54
N SER A 462 6.83 -40.70 -5.65
CA SER A 462 7.45 -40.87 -6.98
C SER A 462 8.52 -39.83 -7.33
N PHE A 463 8.63 -38.77 -6.52
CA PHE A 463 9.74 -37.80 -6.54
C PHE A 463 10.87 -38.30 -5.64
#